data_AF-A0A536PLL2-F1
#
_entry.id   AF-A0A536PLL2-F1
#
_cell.length_a   1.000
_cell.length_b   1.000
_cell.length_c   1.000
_cell.angle_alpha   90.00
_cell.angle_beta   90.00
_cell.angle_gamma   90.00
#
_symmetry.space_group_name_H-M   'P 1'
#
loop_
_entity.id
_entity.type
_entity.pdbx_description
1 polymer ?
#
loop_
_entity_poly.entity_id
_entity_poly.type
_entity_poly.pdbx_seq_one_letter_code
_entity_poly.pdbx_strand_id
1 'polypeptide(L)'
;MKDQVRVLRVRLIPQPQGSWYVLDAYDEAARRWRAGDAPLYSIAAIEKDLPSYVGGYLWNESYVRGGQKQYPINYTETRFWSARRAAIEELNARFAGGALVDRHFEDLTLQILRFDDTTFLGDGVATVRLAGTLVEVDGKGTKTSQRFTQLLKFYRQSSAFAVYYPVDAQEDDGSWDSGGDLALGLVDRRYG
;
A
#
# COMPACT_ATOMS: atom_id res chain seq x y z
N MET A 1 -25.12 43.93 4.85
CA MET A 1 -24.34 42.70 4.63
C MET A 1 -24.96 42.00 3.43
N LYS A 2 -24.18 41.47 2.47
CA LYS A 2 -24.74 40.68 1.34
C LYS A 2 -24.53 39.21 1.64
N ASP A 3 -25.57 38.41 1.47
CA ASP A 3 -25.50 36.96 1.68
C ASP A 3 -24.64 36.32 0.58
N GLN A 4 -23.53 35.69 0.98
CA GLN A 4 -22.73 34.90 0.05
C GLN A 4 -23.37 33.52 -0.15
N VAL A 5 -24.30 33.43 -1.10
CA VAL A 5 -24.76 32.14 -1.61
C VAL A 5 -23.58 31.43 -2.29
N ARG A 6 -23.03 30.41 -1.64
CA ARG A 6 -21.97 29.56 -2.18
C ARG A 6 -22.57 28.26 -2.73
N VAL A 7 -22.36 28.00 -4.02
CA VAL A 7 -22.79 26.77 -4.67
C VAL A 7 -21.65 25.76 -4.60
N LEU A 8 -21.76 24.79 -3.68
CA LEU A 8 -20.86 23.64 -3.62
C LEU A 8 -21.29 22.58 -4.64
N ARG A 9 -20.35 21.76 -5.12
CA ARG A 9 -20.65 20.60 -5.98
C ARG A 9 -19.97 19.35 -5.44
N VAL A 10 -20.80 18.48 -4.89
CA VAL A 10 -20.44 17.21 -4.27
C VAL A 10 -20.14 16.12 -5.31
N ARG A 11 -19.01 15.44 -5.18
CA ARG A 11 -18.83 14.08 -5.73
C ARG A 11 -19.15 13.07 -4.61
N LEU A 12 -19.99 12.09 -4.93
CA LEU A 12 -20.11 10.88 -4.12
C LEU A 12 -19.12 9.84 -4.63
N ILE A 13 -18.29 9.28 -3.75
CA ILE A 13 -17.44 8.11 -4.04
C ILE A 13 -17.93 6.89 -3.25
N PRO A 14 -17.94 5.68 -3.85
CA PRO A 14 -18.33 4.46 -3.14
C PRO A 14 -17.21 4.04 -2.18
N GLN A 15 -17.58 3.68 -0.95
CA GLN A 15 -16.67 3.17 0.07
C GLN A 15 -16.68 1.63 0.08
N PRO A 16 -15.59 0.95 0.50
CA PRO A 16 -15.53 -0.50 0.61
C PRO A 16 -16.60 -1.13 1.53
N GLN A 17 -17.25 -0.31 2.35
CA GLN A 17 -18.28 -0.70 3.32
C GLN A 17 -19.73 -0.59 2.75
N GLY A 18 -19.89 -0.24 1.47
CA GLY A 18 -21.21 -0.03 0.84
C GLY A 18 -21.85 1.32 1.13
N SER A 19 -21.14 2.25 1.76
CA SER A 19 -21.55 3.65 1.98
C SER A 19 -21.03 4.57 0.87
N TRP A 20 -21.55 5.80 0.81
CA TRP A 20 -21.09 6.85 -0.09
C TRP A 20 -20.47 8.00 0.70
N TYR A 21 -19.34 8.52 0.24
CA TYR A 21 -18.63 9.64 0.88
C TYR A 21 -18.59 10.89 -0.02
N VAL A 22 -18.76 12.06 0.59
CA VAL A 22 -18.77 13.38 -0.07
C VAL A 22 -17.34 13.91 -0.21
N LEU A 23 -16.96 14.33 -1.41
CA LEU A 23 -15.65 14.90 -1.74
C LEU A 23 -15.76 16.03 -2.80
N ASP A 24 -15.10 17.17 -2.59
CA ASP A 24 -15.37 18.42 -3.34
C ASP A 24 -14.12 19.07 -3.99
N ALA A 25 -13.88 18.95 -5.31
CA ALA A 25 -12.75 19.59 -6.07
C ALA A 25 -12.79 19.41 -7.61
N TYR A 26 -12.27 20.27 -8.52
CA TYR A 26 -11.35 21.46 -8.64
C TYR A 26 -9.83 21.30 -8.68
N ASP A 27 -9.28 22.20 -9.49
CA ASP A 27 -8.38 21.92 -10.60
C ASP A 27 -8.33 23.23 -11.45
N GLU A 28 -7.31 24.06 -11.24
CA GLU A 28 -7.09 25.32 -11.98
C GLU A 28 -6.82 25.06 -13.48
N ALA A 29 -6.20 23.91 -13.79
CA ALA A 29 -5.87 23.52 -15.16
C ALA A 29 -7.13 23.12 -15.96
N ALA A 30 -8.12 22.50 -15.32
CA ALA A 30 -9.34 22.00 -15.97
C ALA A 30 -10.64 22.78 -15.66
N ARG A 31 -10.61 23.81 -14.80
CA ARG A 31 -11.72 24.78 -14.56
C ARG A 31 -13.09 24.16 -14.13
N ARG A 32 -13.14 23.32 -13.08
CA ARG A 32 -14.38 22.59 -12.62
C ARG A 32 -14.49 22.42 -11.08
N TRP A 33 -15.63 22.74 -10.44
CA TRP A 33 -15.87 23.17 -9.02
C TRP A 33 -15.26 22.50 -7.75
N ARG A 34 -15.06 23.31 -6.67
CA ARG A 34 -14.27 23.06 -5.42
C ARG A 34 -15.01 23.16 -4.08
N ALA A 35 -14.50 22.44 -3.06
CA ALA A 35 -14.41 22.92 -1.68
C ALA A 35 -13.23 22.27 -0.90
N GLY A 36 -12.21 23.05 -0.54
CA GLY A 36 -11.08 22.60 0.31
C GLY A 36 -9.73 22.99 -0.28
N ASP A 37 -9.12 24.07 0.21
CA ASP A 37 -8.19 24.91 -0.58
C ASP A 37 -6.74 24.39 -0.70
N ALA A 38 -6.52 23.09 -0.45
CA ALA A 38 -5.26 22.38 -0.62
C ALA A 38 -5.52 21.04 -1.35
N PRO A 39 -4.50 20.35 -1.88
CA PRO A 39 -4.61 18.91 -2.12
C PRO A 39 -5.06 18.22 -0.82
N LEU A 40 -5.94 17.23 -0.89
CA LEU A 40 -6.45 16.53 0.31
C LEU A 40 -5.49 15.42 0.79
N TYR A 41 -4.20 15.70 0.59
CA TYR A 41 -3.05 14.98 1.08
C TYR A 41 -1.92 15.99 1.33
N SER A 42 -1.06 15.67 2.28
CA SER A 42 0.23 16.31 2.45
C SER A 42 1.28 15.22 2.61
N ILE A 43 2.56 15.53 2.39
CA ILE A 43 3.64 14.56 2.63
C ILE A 43 3.59 14.07 4.09
N ALA A 44 3.36 14.97 5.06
CA ALA A 44 3.17 14.63 6.47
C ALA A 44 1.96 13.69 6.73
N ALA A 45 0.89 13.76 5.94
CA ALA A 45 -0.22 12.80 6.02
C ALA A 45 0.18 11.42 5.46
N ILE A 46 0.96 11.38 4.38
CA ILE A 46 1.49 10.12 3.83
C ILE A 46 2.49 9.50 4.80
N GLU A 47 3.43 10.28 5.34
CA GLU A 47 4.40 9.87 6.37
C GLU A 47 3.71 9.32 7.64
N LYS A 48 2.56 9.87 8.01
CA LYS A 48 1.73 9.39 9.14
C LYS A 48 0.99 8.10 8.82
N ASP A 49 0.33 8.01 7.66
CA ASP A 49 -0.62 6.93 7.38
C ASP A 49 0.08 5.68 6.79
N LEU A 50 1.02 5.87 5.84
CA LEU A 50 1.66 4.80 5.08
C LEU A 50 2.42 3.75 5.93
N PRO A 51 3.09 4.08 7.04
CA PRO A 51 3.73 3.07 7.90
C PRO A 51 2.79 1.98 8.39
N SER A 52 1.50 2.28 8.59
CA SER A 52 0.50 1.28 8.99
C SER A 52 0.21 0.24 7.90
N TYR A 53 0.19 0.67 6.63
CA TYR A 53 0.00 -0.19 5.47
C TYR A 53 1.25 -0.99 5.11
N VAL A 54 2.45 -0.42 5.31
CA VAL A 54 3.71 -1.16 5.25
C VAL A 54 3.79 -2.21 6.37
N GLY A 55 3.33 -1.86 7.58
CA GLY A 55 3.16 -2.82 8.68
C GLY A 55 2.23 -3.97 8.32
N GLY A 56 1.07 -3.70 7.70
CA GLY A 56 0.14 -4.71 7.21
C GLY A 56 0.73 -5.60 6.10
N TYR A 57 1.50 -5.01 5.17
CA TYR A 57 2.23 -5.74 4.13
C TYR A 57 3.23 -6.75 4.72
N LEU A 58 4.06 -6.33 5.69
CA LEU A 58 5.05 -7.18 6.37
C LEU A 58 4.42 -8.18 7.34
N TRP A 59 3.32 -7.81 8.00
CA TRP A 59 2.59 -8.72 8.89
C TRP A 59 2.08 -9.95 8.14
N ASN A 60 1.70 -9.81 6.86
CA ASN A 60 1.25 -10.92 6.02
C ASN A 60 2.37 -11.88 5.59
N GLU A 61 3.64 -11.55 5.87
CA GLU A 61 4.80 -12.45 5.80
C GLU A 61 5.34 -12.86 7.17
N SER A 62 4.76 -12.35 8.27
CA SER A 62 5.23 -12.61 9.63
C SER A 62 4.54 -13.85 10.21
N TYR A 63 5.30 -14.66 10.96
CA TYR A 63 4.84 -15.89 11.59
C TYR A 63 5.32 -15.92 13.03
N VAL A 64 4.54 -16.51 13.94
CA VAL A 64 4.90 -16.67 15.36
C VAL A 64 4.64 -18.11 15.80
N ARG A 65 5.41 -18.59 16.78
CA ARG A 65 5.31 -19.97 17.25
C ARG A 65 3.91 -20.27 17.82
N GLY A 66 3.20 -21.22 17.20
CA GLY A 66 1.81 -21.56 17.55
C GLY A 66 0.75 -20.61 16.97
N GLY A 67 1.16 -19.64 16.14
CA GLY A 67 0.27 -18.79 15.35
C GLY A 67 -0.43 -19.52 14.20
N GLN A 68 -1.25 -18.79 13.47
CA GLN A 68 -1.92 -19.29 12.26
C GLN A 68 -1.05 -19.10 11.02
N LYS A 69 -1.36 -19.89 9.98
CA LYS A 69 -0.84 -19.68 8.63
C LYS A 69 -1.30 -18.32 8.08
N GLN A 70 -0.52 -17.70 7.20
CA GLN A 70 -0.89 -16.44 6.56
C GLN A 70 -1.80 -16.67 5.34
N TYR A 71 -2.63 -15.69 5.02
CA TYR A 71 -3.54 -15.75 3.87
C TYR A 71 -3.14 -14.70 2.82
N PRO A 72 -2.80 -15.09 1.58
CA PRO A 72 -2.48 -14.13 0.53
C PRO A 72 -3.64 -13.17 0.24
N ILE A 73 -3.41 -11.87 0.37
CA ILE A 73 -4.44 -10.86 0.14
C ILE A 73 -4.59 -10.60 -1.37
N ASN A 74 -5.59 -11.22 -1.99
CA ASN A 74 -5.81 -11.14 -3.43
C ASN A 74 -6.55 -9.86 -3.85
N TYR A 75 -5.82 -8.75 -4.01
CA TYR A 75 -6.41 -7.53 -4.56
C TYR A 75 -6.68 -7.63 -6.06
N THR A 76 -5.68 -7.90 -6.90
CA THR A 76 -5.84 -8.00 -8.37
C THR A 76 -4.88 -9.05 -8.92
N GLU A 77 -5.21 -9.72 -10.03
CA GLU A 77 -4.28 -10.63 -10.72
C GLU A 77 -3.22 -9.84 -11.51
N THR A 78 -2.24 -9.31 -10.78
CA THR A 78 -1.00 -8.75 -11.34
C THR A 78 0.14 -9.75 -11.18
N ARG A 79 1.26 -9.54 -11.89
CA ARG A 79 2.47 -10.35 -11.70
C ARG A 79 2.97 -10.24 -10.25
N PHE A 80 3.04 -9.01 -9.70
CA PHE A 80 3.38 -8.74 -8.30
C PHE A 80 2.51 -9.52 -7.30
N TRP A 81 1.18 -9.49 -7.44
CA TRP A 81 0.30 -10.23 -6.54
C TRP A 81 0.36 -11.75 -6.75
N SER A 82 0.78 -12.22 -7.92
CA SER A 82 1.01 -13.64 -8.20
C SER A 82 2.31 -14.15 -7.58
N ALA A 83 3.42 -13.41 -7.74
CA ALA A 83 4.70 -13.70 -7.10
C ALA A 83 4.57 -13.63 -5.57
N ARG A 84 3.92 -12.58 -5.04
CA ARG A 84 3.63 -12.43 -3.62
C ARG A 84 2.75 -13.56 -3.07
N ARG A 85 1.76 -14.03 -3.83
CA ARG A 85 0.96 -15.22 -3.45
C ARG A 85 1.84 -16.46 -3.33
N ALA A 86 2.66 -16.75 -4.34
CA ALA A 86 3.56 -17.91 -4.33
C ALA A 86 4.55 -17.88 -3.15
N ALA A 87 5.14 -16.72 -2.85
CA ALA A 87 6.04 -16.56 -1.71
C ALA A 87 5.34 -16.79 -0.35
N ILE A 88 4.09 -16.31 -0.18
CA ILE A 88 3.30 -16.56 1.03
C ILE A 88 2.88 -18.04 1.12
N GLU A 89 2.58 -18.69 0.00
CA GLU A 89 2.27 -20.13 -0.06
C GLU A 89 3.50 -21.00 0.28
N GLU A 90 4.71 -20.60 -0.15
CA GLU A 90 5.97 -21.24 0.26
C GLU A 90 6.23 -21.05 1.77
N LEU A 91 6.11 -19.83 2.29
CA LEU A 91 6.27 -19.54 3.72
C LEU A 91 5.27 -20.34 4.58
N ASN A 92 4.03 -20.49 4.10
CA ASN A 92 3.02 -21.33 4.73
C ASN A 92 3.40 -22.81 4.73
N ALA A 93 3.99 -23.33 3.64
CA ALA A 93 4.48 -24.70 3.57
C ALA A 93 5.68 -24.92 4.52
N ARG A 94 6.63 -23.98 4.55
CA ARG A 94 7.76 -23.99 5.51
C ARG A 94 7.27 -23.97 6.96
N PHE A 95 6.24 -23.18 7.27
CA PHE A 95 5.63 -23.09 8.60
C PHE A 95 4.89 -24.38 8.99
N ALA A 96 4.03 -24.89 8.10
CA ALA A 96 3.30 -26.15 8.33
C ALA A 96 4.22 -27.37 8.49
N GLY A 97 5.37 -27.37 7.81
CA GLY A 97 6.41 -28.40 7.96
C GLY A 97 7.36 -28.19 9.15
N GLY A 98 7.22 -27.12 9.94
CA GLY A 98 8.11 -26.79 11.06
C GLY A 98 9.54 -26.39 10.66
N ALA A 99 9.80 -26.19 9.37
CA ALA A 99 11.07 -25.64 8.87
C ALA A 99 11.19 -24.14 9.15
N LEU A 100 10.04 -23.47 9.36
CA LEU A 100 9.90 -22.14 9.92
C LEU A 100 8.95 -22.24 11.13
N VAL A 101 9.23 -21.57 12.23
CA VAL A 101 8.31 -21.46 13.38
C VAL A 101 8.14 -20.04 13.90
N ASP A 102 9.00 -19.12 13.49
CA ASP A 102 8.90 -17.70 13.75
C ASP A 102 9.54 -16.93 12.59
N ARG A 103 8.94 -15.82 12.18
CA ARG A 103 9.44 -14.89 11.15
C ARG A 103 8.95 -13.49 11.47
N HIS A 104 9.86 -12.54 11.60
CA HIS A 104 9.52 -11.14 11.90
C HIS A 104 10.58 -10.18 11.35
N PHE A 105 10.34 -8.88 11.48
CA PHE A 105 11.20 -7.83 10.97
C PHE A 105 11.66 -6.92 12.12
N GLU A 106 12.99 -6.82 12.30
CA GLU A 106 13.67 -5.94 13.25
C GLU A 106 14.22 -4.69 12.49
N ASP A 107 14.52 -3.60 13.21
CA ASP A 107 15.20 -2.39 12.71
C ASP A 107 14.62 -1.70 11.45
N LEU A 108 13.29 -1.75 11.28
CA LEU A 108 12.62 -1.22 10.09
C LEU A 108 12.79 0.30 9.89
N THR A 109 13.29 0.67 8.72
CA THR A 109 13.34 2.04 8.20
C THR A 109 12.53 2.15 6.91
N LEU A 110 11.54 3.05 6.90
CA LEU A 110 10.76 3.40 5.73
C LEU A 110 11.15 4.81 5.24
N GLN A 111 11.57 4.92 3.98
CA GLN A 111 11.87 6.19 3.33
C GLN A 111 10.97 6.38 2.12
N ILE A 112 10.15 7.43 2.12
CA ILE A 112 9.43 7.86 0.91
C ILE A 112 10.44 8.50 -0.03
N LEU A 113 10.60 7.95 -1.25
CA LEU A 113 11.52 8.48 -2.25
C LEU A 113 10.84 9.49 -3.17
N ARG A 114 9.58 9.23 -3.50
CA ARG A 114 8.76 10.01 -4.43
C ARG A 114 7.28 9.71 -4.19
N PHE A 115 6.43 10.71 -4.36
CA PHE A 115 4.99 10.52 -4.54
C PHE A 115 4.62 11.07 -5.92
N ASP A 116 4.01 10.23 -6.75
CA ASP A 116 3.50 10.57 -8.08
C ASP A 116 1.98 10.72 -7.96
N ASP A 117 1.47 11.95 -7.92
CA ASP A 117 0.03 12.20 -7.86
C ASP A 117 -0.63 12.03 -9.24
N THR A 118 -1.81 11.43 -9.21
CA THR A 118 -2.65 11.15 -10.39
C THR A 118 -3.98 11.87 -10.29
N THR A 119 -4.40 12.22 -9.07
CA THR A 119 -5.33 13.32 -8.81
C THR A 119 -4.85 14.18 -7.65
N PHE A 120 -5.24 15.44 -7.65
CA PHE A 120 -5.05 16.38 -6.53
C PHE A 120 -5.72 15.91 -5.20
N LEU A 121 -6.57 14.87 -5.19
CA LEU A 121 -7.05 14.21 -3.96
C LEU A 121 -5.91 13.48 -3.23
N GLY A 122 -4.78 13.29 -3.93
CA GLY A 122 -3.72 12.37 -3.59
C GLY A 122 -4.10 10.93 -3.91
N ASP A 123 -4.94 10.70 -4.93
CA ASP A 123 -4.78 9.44 -5.66
C ASP A 123 -3.39 9.48 -6.30
N GLY A 124 -2.61 8.41 -6.20
CA GLY A 124 -1.23 8.43 -6.67
C GLY A 124 -0.37 7.33 -6.07
N VAL A 125 0.90 7.25 -6.48
CA VAL A 125 1.83 6.19 -6.05
C VAL A 125 2.96 6.75 -5.19
N ALA A 126 3.05 6.27 -3.95
CA ALA A 126 4.24 6.41 -3.12
C ALA A 126 5.26 5.34 -3.56
N THR A 127 6.37 5.78 -4.13
CA THR A 127 7.56 4.93 -4.30
C THR A 127 8.40 5.06 -3.04
N VAL A 128 8.60 3.94 -2.34
CA VAL A 128 9.30 3.89 -1.05
C VAL A 128 10.49 2.95 -1.10
N ARG A 129 11.51 3.24 -0.29
CA ARG A 129 12.54 2.29 0.11
C ARG A 129 12.19 1.78 1.51
N LEU A 130 12.10 0.47 1.64
CA LEU A 130 12.01 -0.23 2.91
C LEU A 130 13.33 -0.94 3.18
N ALA A 131 13.88 -0.79 4.37
CA ALA A 131 15.09 -1.50 4.80
C ALA A 131 14.95 -1.96 6.25
N GLY A 132 15.73 -2.96 6.65
CA GLY A 132 15.74 -3.48 8.02
C GLY A 132 16.42 -4.84 8.10
N THR A 133 16.10 -5.59 9.15
CA THR A 133 16.58 -6.96 9.38
C THR A 133 15.40 -7.93 9.35
N LEU A 134 15.40 -8.87 8.41
CA LEU A 134 14.52 -10.04 8.48
C LEU A 134 15.10 -11.02 9.49
N VAL A 135 14.25 -11.58 10.34
CA VAL A 135 14.56 -12.70 11.24
C VAL A 135 13.70 -13.89 10.88
N GLU A 136 14.31 -15.07 10.90
CA GLU A 136 13.59 -16.35 10.90
C GLU A 136 14.13 -17.25 12.03
N VAL A 137 13.27 -18.13 12.55
CA VAL A 137 13.65 -19.20 13.48
C VAL A 137 13.11 -20.53 12.97
N ASP A 138 13.95 -21.56 12.95
CA ASP A 138 13.56 -22.93 12.56
C ASP A 138 12.95 -23.73 13.73
N GLY A 139 12.40 -24.92 13.43
CA GLY A 139 11.86 -25.83 14.44
C GLY A 139 12.86 -26.34 15.48
N LYS A 140 14.17 -26.19 15.25
CA LYS A 140 15.25 -26.55 16.19
C LYS A 140 15.64 -25.39 17.12
N GLY A 141 15.17 -24.17 16.83
CA GLY A 141 15.53 -22.95 17.56
C GLY A 141 16.69 -22.15 16.95
N THR A 142 17.15 -22.49 15.75
CA THR A 142 18.19 -21.73 15.03
C THR A 142 17.62 -20.38 14.59
N LYS A 143 18.02 -19.25 15.21
CA LYS A 143 17.73 -17.91 14.68
C LYS A 143 18.71 -17.59 13.56
N THR A 144 18.18 -17.29 12.38
CA THR A 144 18.90 -16.63 11.29
C THR A 144 18.42 -15.19 11.17
N SER A 145 19.31 -14.29 10.77
CA SER A 145 18.94 -12.91 10.45
C SER A 145 19.71 -12.42 9.22
N GLN A 146 19.02 -11.65 8.37
CA GLN A 146 19.59 -11.06 7.18
C GLN A 146 19.09 -9.63 7.02
N ARG A 147 19.98 -8.71 6.65
CA ARG A 147 19.57 -7.36 6.26
C ARG A 147 18.94 -7.41 4.87
N PHE A 148 17.88 -6.62 4.68
CA PHE A 148 17.21 -6.48 3.39
C PHE A 148 17.04 -5.00 3.05
N THR A 149 16.85 -4.72 1.76
CA THR A 149 16.38 -3.43 1.26
C THR A 149 15.56 -3.70 0.01
N GLN A 150 14.33 -3.20 -0.04
CA GLN A 150 13.41 -3.40 -1.15
C GLN A 150 12.82 -2.04 -1.55
N LEU A 151 12.69 -1.77 -2.86
CA LEU A 151 11.83 -0.69 -3.33
C LEU A 151 10.41 -1.23 -3.55
N LEU A 152 9.43 -0.48 -3.07
CA LEU A 152 8.01 -0.84 -3.15
C LEU A 152 7.22 0.35 -3.72
N LYS A 153 6.12 0.04 -4.41
CA LYS A 153 5.11 1.03 -4.83
C LYS A 153 3.80 0.78 -4.11
N PHE A 154 3.31 1.81 -3.43
CA PHE A 154 1.99 1.81 -2.79
C PHE A 154 1.08 2.81 -3.50
N TYR A 155 -0.01 2.34 -4.11
CA TYR A 155 -1.07 3.19 -4.62
C TYR A 155 -1.94 3.68 -3.46
N ARG A 156 -1.92 5.00 -3.22
CA ARG A 156 -2.86 5.71 -2.36
C ARG A 156 -4.17 5.90 -3.12
N GLN A 157 -5.27 5.42 -2.55
CA GLN A 157 -6.63 5.78 -2.94
C GLN A 157 -7.17 6.82 -1.97
N SER A 158 -7.70 7.90 -2.53
CA SER A 158 -8.40 8.95 -1.77
C SER A 158 -9.77 8.47 -1.28
N SER A 159 -10.09 8.83 -0.03
CA SER A 159 -11.23 8.33 0.72
C SER A 159 -11.37 9.14 2.02
N ALA A 160 -12.44 8.94 2.79
CA ALA A 160 -12.59 9.48 4.15
C ALA A 160 -11.40 9.12 5.07
N PHE A 161 -10.76 7.97 4.81
CA PHE A 161 -9.46 7.59 5.34
C PHE A 161 -8.63 7.07 4.16
N ALA A 162 -7.43 7.63 3.94
CA ALA A 162 -6.59 7.21 2.81
C ALA A 162 -6.21 5.73 2.92
N VAL A 163 -6.46 4.97 1.85
CA VAL A 163 -6.15 3.54 1.78
C VAL A 163 -4.96 3.34 0.85
N TYR A 164 -3.99 2.53 1.26
CA TYR A 164 -2.78 2.29 0.47
C TYR A 164 -2.68 0.80 0.12
N TYR A 165 -2.56 0.51 -1.17
CA TYR A 165 -2.42 -0.84 -1.69
C TYR A 165 -1.00 -1.02 -2.24
N PRO A 166 -0.23 -2.04 -1.82
CA PRO A 166 0.99 -2.38 -2.52
C PRO A 166 0.63 -2.86 -3.94
N VAL A 167 1.28 -2.29 -4.95
CA VAL A 167 0.99 -2.54 -6.37
C VAL A 167 2.21 -3.05 -7.14
N ASP A 168 3.42 -2.80 -6.65
CA ASP A 168 4.66 -3.24 -7.29
C ASP A 168 5.81 -3.37 -6.29
N ALA A 169 6.80 -4.20 -6.64
CA ALA A 169 8.08 -4.34 -5.95
C ALA A 169 9.22 -4.35 -6.97
N GLN A 170 10.40 -3.90 -6.56
CA GLN A 170 11.61 -4.01 -7.36
C GLN A 170 12.36 -5.30 -7.00
N GLU A 171 12.73 -6.05 -8.04
CA GLU A 171 13.54 -7.27 -7.97
C GLU A 171 15.03 -6.95 -7.89
N ASP A 172 15.86 -7.93 -7.53
CA ASP A 172 17.32 -7.77 -7.37
C ASP A 172 18.04 -7.33 -8.67
N ASP A 173 17.46 -7.58 -9.84
CA ASP A 173 17.98 -7.12 -11.15
C ASP A 173 17.61 -5.65 -11.47
N GLY A 174 16.86 -5.00 -10.58
CA GLY A 174 16.38 -3.63 -10.75
C GLY A 174 15.11 -3.50 -11.59
N SER A 175 14.56 -4.60 -12.13
CA SER A 175 13.25 -4.60 -12.78
C SER A 175 12.13 -4.45 -11.74
N TRP A 176 10.98 -3.94 -12.19
CA TRP A 176 9.76 -3.92 -11.38
C TRP A 176 8.91 -5.13 -11.73
N ASP A 177 8.43 -5.87 -10.74
CA ASP A 177 7.76 -7.15 -10.94
C ASP A 177 6.44 -7.01 -11.72
N SER A 178 5.77 -5.85 -11.62
CA SER A 178 4.63 -5.44 -12.46
C SER A 178 4.96 -4.40 -13.53
N GLY A 179 6.24 -4.27 -13.90
CA GLY A 179 6.73 -3.37 -14.94
C GLY A 179 6.80 -1.90 -14.53
N GLY A 180 6.47 -1.54 -13.29
CA GLY A 180 6.56 -0.18 -12.75
C GLY A 180 5.35 0.69 -13.05
N ASP A 181 4.66 0.47 -14.16
CA ASP A 181 3.55 1.31 -14.67
C ASP A 181 2.15 0.83 -14.26
N LEU A 182 2.04 -0.25 -13.47
CA LEU A 182 0.76 -0.77 -12.96
C LEU A 182 0.07 0.16 -11.93
N ALA A 183 0.62 1.36 -11.74
CA ALA A 183 0.09 2.48 -10.95
C ALA A 183 -1.34 2.92 -11.29
N LEU A 184 -1.83 2.67 -12.52
CA LEU A 184 -3.06 3.28 -13.04
C LEU A 184 -4.01 2.30 -13.74
N GLY A 185 -3.67 1.87 -14.96
CA GLY A 185 -4.62 1.31 -15.94
C GLY A 185 -5.29 -0.04 -15.63
N LEU A 186 -5.06 -0.60 -14.44
CA LEU A 186 -5.68 -1.83 -13.93
C LEU A 186 -6.30 -1.68 -12.52
N VAL A 187 -5.89 -0.67 -11.73
CA VAL A 187 -6.54 -0.36 -10.44
C VAL A 187 -7.84 0.41 -10.69
N ASP A 188 -7.81 1.37 -11.63
CA ASP A 188 -8.95 2.21 -12.04
C ASP A 188 -10.15 1.39 -12.57
N ARG A 189 -9.89 0.24 -13.20
CA ARG A 189 -10.91 -0.64 -13.80
C ARG A 189 -11.95 -1.21 -12.82
N ARG A 190 -11.78 -1.04 -11.51
CA ARG A 190 -12.79 -1.42 -10.51
C ARG A 190 -13.90 -0.39 -10.29
N TYR A 191 -13.74 0.84 -10.76
CA TYR A 191 -14.61 1.97 -10.40
C TYR A 191 -14.95 2.90 -11.58
N GLY A 192 -15.10 2.32 -12.78
CA GLY A 192 -15.58 3.01 -13.99
C GLY A 192 -17.05 3.42 -13.93
#